data_AF-A0A8B6XX46-F1
#
_entry.id   AF-A0A8B6XX46-F1
#
_cell.length_a   1.000
_cell.length_b   1.000
_cell.length_c   1.000
_cell.angle_alpha   90.00
_cell.angle_beta   90.00
_cell.angle_gamma   90.00
#
_symmetry.space_group_name_H-M   'P 1'
#
loop_
_entity.id
_entity.type
_entity.pdbx_description
1 polymer ?
#
loop_
_entity_poly.entity_id
_entity_poly.type
_entity_poly.pdbx_seq_one_letter_code
_entity_poly.pdbx_strand_id
1 'polypeptide(L)'
;MQIFTNKEETSLLDYLLKASKLHYGLSTKTTRKLAYEFVMTLSKRIPKSWKSLQIAVKQWLRGFMLRRNELSLRNPEATSMARATAFNCYTVEEFFTNLKDVCLRHKCQPQNIYNVDETGFTTV
;
A
#
# COMPACT_ATOMS: atom_id res chain seq x y z
N MET A 1 -18.65 -1.51 -17.78
CA MET A 1 -18.41 -0.18 -18.37
C MET A 1 -16.93 0.14 -18.26
N GLN A 2 -16.26 0.24 -19.40
CA GLN A 2 -14.85 0.62 -19.51
C GLN A 2 -14.79 2.03 -20.12
N ILE A 3 -14.27 3.00 -19.37
CA ILE A 3 -14.14 4.41 -19.81
C ILE A 3 -12.74 4.67 -20.36
N PHE A 4 -11.75 4.04 -19.75
CA PHE A 4 -10.35 4.19 -20.13
C PHE A 4 -9.96 3.16 -21.19
N THR A 5 -9.10 3.56 -22.12
CA THR A 5 -8.45 2.63 -23.04
C THR A 5 -7.50 1.72 -22.25
N ASN A 6 -7.07 0.60 -22.83
CA ASN A 6 -6.10 -0.27 -22.16
C ASN A 6 -4.82 0.48 -21.80
N LYS A 7 -4.33 1.41 -22.65
CA LYS A 7 -3.15 2.22 -22.35
C LYS A 7 -3.36 3.14 -21.14
N GLU A 8 -4.51 3.80 -21.07
CA GLU A 8 -4.87 4.68 -19.95
C GLU A 8 -5.07 3.88 -18.65
N GLU A 9 -5.69 2.70 -18.71
CA GLU A 9 -5.83 1.82 -17.55
C GLU A 9 -4.46 1.31 -17.07
N THR A 10 -3.53 1.03 -17.97
CA THR A 10 -2.15 0.67 -17.61
C THR A 10 -1.46 1.83 -16.90
N SER A 11 -1.57 3.06 -17.43
CA SER A 11 -0.99 4.24 -16.79
C SER A 11 -1.53 4.48 -15.37
N LEU A 12 -2.84 4.29 -15.18
CA LEU A 12 -3.47 4.40 -13.85
C LEU A 12 -3.01 3.27 -12.93
N LEU A 13 -2.91 2.04 -13.44
CA LEU A 13 -2.38 0.88 -12.70
C LEU A 13 -0.94 1.14 -12.22
N ASP A 14 -0.06 1.57 -13.11
CA ASP A 14 1.35 1.82 -12.81
C ASP A 14 1.50 2.88 -11.71
N TYR A 15 0.69 3.93 -11.76
CA TYR A 15 0.65 4.94 -10.71
C TYR A 15 0.22 4.34 -9.35
N LEU A 16 -0.86 3.55 -9.33
CA LEU A 16 -1.36 2.92 -8.10
C LEU A 16 -0.34 1.96 -7.49
N LEU A 17 0.33 1.15 -8.33
CA LEU A 17 1.40 0.25 -7.91
C LEU A 17 2.59 1.02 -7.36
N LYS A 18 3.00 2.11 -8.03
CA LYS A 18 4.09 2.97 -7.56
C LYS A 18 3.76 3.60 -6.21
N ALA A 19 2.56 4.18 -6.06
CA ALA A 19 2.12 4.75 -4.79
C ALA A 19 2.10 3.70 -3.67
N SER A 20 1.63 2.49 -3.96
CA SER A 20 1.67 1.38 -3.00
C SER A 20 3.09 1.00 -2.57
N LYS A 21 4.05 0.94 -3.51
CA LYS A 21 5.45 0.64 -3.22
C LYS A 21 6.14 1.72 -2.37
N LEU A 22 5.63 2.95 -2.42
CA LEU A 22 6.10 4.07 -1.60
C LEU A 22 5.34 4.21 -0.28
N HIS A 23 4.59 3.18 0.15
CA HIS A 23 3.75 3.20 1.35
C HIS A 23 2.59 4.23 1.33
N TYR A 24 2.24 4.74 0.15
CA TYR A 24 1.10 5.64 -0.07
C TYR A 24 -0.05 4.94 -0.79
N GLY A 25 -0.41 3.71 -0.38
CA GLY A 25 -1.51 2.96 -0.99
C GLY A 25 -2.83 3.74 -0.97
N LEU A 26 -3.52 3.80 -2.12
CA LEU A 26 -4.78 4.56 -2.23
C LEU A 26 -5.97 3.71 -1.78
N SER A 27 -6.87 4.32 -1.00
CA SER A 27 -8.17 3.72 -0.69
C SER A 27 -9.06 3.58 -1.93
N THR A 28 -10.12 2.78 -1.85
CA THR A 28 -11.14 2.68 -2.91
C THR A 28 -11.78 4.04 -3.24
N LYS A 29 -11.98 4.90 -2.23
CA LYS A 29 -12.55 6.24 -2.40
C LYS A 29 -11.56 7.16 -3.12
N THR A 30 -10.30 7.17 -2.69
CA THR A 30 -9.24 8.00 -3.29
C THR A 30 -8.96 7.57 -4.73
N THR A 31 -8.87 6.26 -4.99
CA THR A 31 -8.70 5.71 -6.33
C THR A 31 -9.82 6.14 -7.28
N ARG A 32 -11.07 6.16 -6.80
CA ARG A 32 -12.21 6.61 -7.60
C ARG A 32 -12.22 8.12 -7.85
N LYS A 33 -11.68 8.93 -6.94
CA LYS A 33 -11.48 10.37 -7.16
C LYS A 33 -10.37 10.62 -8.16
N LEU A 34 -9.24 9.95 -8.01
CA LEU A 34 -8.13 10.00 -8.97
C LEU A 34 -8.58 9.62 -10.38
N ALA A 35 -9.40 8.57 -10.51
CA ALA A 35 -9.97 8.19 -11.79
C ALA A 35 -10.87 9.28 -12.39
N TYR A 36 -11.63 10.00 -11.57
CA TYR A 36 -12.39 11.16 -12.06
C TYR A 36 -11.45 12.27 -12.52
N GLU A 37 -10.45 12.65 -11.73
CA GLU A 37 -9.47 13.68 -12.11
C GLU A 37 -8.75 13.32 -13.41
N PHE A 38 -8.32 12.06 -13.55
CA PHE A 38 -7.65 11.56 -14.75
C PHE A 38 -8.54 11.61 -16.01
N VAL A 39 -9.84 11.36 -15.87
CA VAL A 39 -10.76 11.45 -17.00
C VAL A 39 -10.99 12.90 -17.45
N MET A 40 -10.92 13.84 -16.49
CA MET A 40 -11.10 15.27 -16.74
C MET A 40 -9.89 15.84 -17.48
N THR A 41 -8.67 15.40 -17.15
CA THR A 41 -7.46 15.80 -17.88
C THR A 41 -7.46 15.29 -19.32
N LEU A 42 -8.00 14.09 -19.54
CA LEU A 42 -8.17 13.51 -20.88
C LEU A 42 -9.35 14.09 -21.66
N SER A 43 -10.16 14.96 -21.05
CA SER A 43 -11.37 15.56 -21.66
C SER A 43 -12.35 14.53 -22.25
N LYS A 44 -12.47 13.36 -21.61
CA LYS A 44 -13.32 12.27 -22.10
C LYS A 44 -14.77 12.43 -21.62
N ARG A 45 -15.71 11.90 -22.41
CA ARG A 45 -17.12 11.84 -21.98
C ARG A 45 -17.27 10.91 -20.80
N ILE A 46 -18.01 11.36 -19.80
CA ILE A 46 -18.29 10.58 -18.59
C ILE A 46 -19.77 10.52 -18.26
N PRO A 47 -20.21 9.48 -17.51
CA PRO A 47 -21.56 9.41 -17.00
C PRO A 47 -21.92 10.60 -16.12
N LYS A 48 -23.19 11.02 -16.15
CA LYS A 48 -23.70 12.12 -15.31
C LYS A 48 -23.41 11.88 -13.82
N SER A 49 -23.47 10.62 -13.36
CA SER A 49 -23.17 10.24 -11.99
C SER A 49 -21.74 10.52 -11.55
N TRP A 50 -20.76 10.47 -12.46
CA TRP A 50 -19.38 10.85 -12.16
C TRP A 50 -19.26 12.36 -12.04
N LYS A 51 -19.93 13.11 -12.91
CA LYS A 51 -19.88 14.57 -12.95
C LYS A 51 -20.55 15.22 -11.74
N SER A 52 -21.71 14.71 -11.32
CA SER A 52 -22.45 15.27 -10.17
C SER A 52 -21.73 15.05 -8.83
N LEU A 53 -21.08 13.89 -8.68
CA LEU A 53 -20.42 13.50 -7.43
C LEU A 53 -18.89 13.73 -7.46
N GLN A 54 -18.35 14.14 -8.61
CA GLN A 54 -16.91 14.30 -8.87
C GLN A 54 -16.09 13.07 -8.45
N ILE A 55 -16.62 11.89 -8.72
CA ILE A 55 -16.01 10.61 -8.33
C ILE A 55 -16.50 9.50 -9.24
N ALA A 56 -15.60 8.59 -9.63
CA ALA A 56 -15.99 7.40 -10.38
C ALA A 56 -17.02 6.57 -9.59
N VAL A 57 -17.93 5.83 -10.23
CA VAL A 57 -18.89 4.95 -9.51
C VAL A 57 -18.24 3.65 -9.02
N LYS A 58 -18.80 3.01 -7.97
CA LYS A 58 -18.28 1.75 -7.41
C LYS A 58 -18.20 0.63 -8.45
N GLN A 59 -19.19 0.55 -9.33
CA GLN A 59 -19.26 -0.46 -10.39
C GLN A 59 -18.09 -0.34 -11.38
N TRP A 60 -17.63 0.88 -11.67
CA TRP A 60 -16.46 1.08 -12.51
C TRP A 60 -15.20 0.54 -11.83
N LEU A 61 -15.00 0.84 -10.53
CA LEU A 61 -13.84 0.33 -9.79
C LEU A 61 -13.81 -1.20 -9.79
N ARG A 62 -14.95 -1.86 -9.53
CA ARG A 62 -15.05 -3.33 -9.61
C ARG A 62 -14.66 -3.84 -10.99
N GLY A 63 -15.15 -3.20 -12.05
CA GLY A 63 -14.80 -3.57 -13.41
C GLY A 63 -13.33 -3.32 -13.76
N PHE A 64 -12.72 -2.25 -13.23
CA PHE A 64 -11.31 -1.93 -13.41
C PHE A 64 -10.43 -2.97 -12.73
N MET A 65 -10.70 -3.29 -11.46
CA MET A 65 -9.99 -4.32 -10.70
C MET A 65 -10.11 -5.73 -11.33
N LEU A 66 -11.24 -6.04 -11.97
CA LEU A 66 -11.41 -7.30 -12.70
C LEU A 66 -10.54 -7.37 -13.98
N ARG A 67 -10.33 -6.25 -14.66
CA ARG A 67 -9.44 -6.17 -15.82
C ARG A 67 -7.97 -6.07 -15.42
N ARG A 68 -7.68 -5.48 -14.26
CA ARG A 68 -6.35 -5.25 -13.70
C ARG A 68 -6.17 -6.04 -12.41
N ASN A 69 -5.99 -7.35 -12.55
CA ASN A 69 -5.87 -8.30 -11.46
C ASN A 69 -4.53 -8.19 -10.68
N GLU A 70 -3.65 -7.29 -11.10
CA GLU A 70 -2.39 -6.96 -10.43
C GLU A 70 -2.63 -6.11 -9.15
N LEU A 71 -3.83 -5.55 -8.98
CA LEU A 71 -4.21 -4.78 -7.79
C LEU A 71 -4.95 -5.64 -6.77
N SER A 72 -4.64 -5.44 -5.49
CA SER A 72 -5.37 -6.06 -4.39
C SER A 72 -5.82 -5.02 -3.37
N LEU A 73 -7.01 -5.21 -2.80
CA LEU A 73 -7.46 -4.44 -1.65
C LEU A 73 -7.01 -5.15 -0.39
N ARG A 74 -6.30 -4.43 0.49
CA ARG A 74 -5.82 -4.93 1.78
C ARG A 74 -6.13 -3.92 2.86
N ASN A 75 -6.34 -4.41 4.08
CA ASN A 75 -6.29 -3.55 5.25
C ASN A 75 -4.81 -3.34 5.61
N PRO A 76 -4.32 -2.09 5.62
CA PRO A 76 -2.95 -1.85 6.04
C PRO A 76 -2.82 -2.17 7.53
N GLU A 77 -1.73 -2.84 7.88
CA GLU A 77 -1.33 -2.97 9.28
C GLU A 77 -0.79 -1.63 9.75
N ALA A 78 -1.17 -1.22 10.96
CA ALA A 78 -0.74 0.05 11.53
C ALA A 78 0.78 0.05 11.69
N THR A 79 1.49 0.66 10.75
CA THR A 79 2.95 0.83 10.76
C THR A 79 3.26 2.30 11.03
N SER A 80 4.07 2.59 12.05
CA SER A 80 4.48 3.97 12.32
C SER A 80 5.48 4.44 11.25
N MET A 81 5.48 5.73 10.94
CA MET A 81 6.47 6.30 10.01
C MET A 81 7.90 5.99 10.45
N ALA A 82 8.18 6.05 11.76
CA ALA A 82 9.46 5.69 12.34
C ALA A 82 9.89 4.25 11.99
N ARG A 83 8.97 3.27 12.09
CA ARG A 83 9.25 1.88 11.70
C ARG A 83 9.53 1.75 10.20
N ALA A 84 8.76 2.45 9.36
CA ALA A 84 8.97 2.42 7.91
C ALA A 84 10.34 3.02 7.52
N THR A 85 10.75 4.14 8.13
CA THR A 85 12.04 4.79 7.84
C THR A 85 13.24 4.01 8.41
N ALA A 86 13.05 3.35 9.56
CA ALA A 86 14.06 2.50 10.17
C ALA A 86 14.26 1.18 9.41
N PHE A 87 13.36 0.79 8.51
CA PHE A 87 13.49 -0.42 7.71
C PHE A 87 14.40 -0.21 6.49
N ASN A 88 15.68 0.05 6.73
CA ASN A 88 16.71 0.24 5.71
C ASN A 88 17.92 -0.66 5.97
N CYS A 89 18.77 -0.85 4.95
CA CYS A 89 19.91 -1.78 5.02
C CYS A 89 20.80 -1.54 6.24
N TYR A 90 21.15 -0.27 6.51
CA TYR A 90 22.02 0.10 7.62
C TYR A 90 21.39 -0.24 8.97
N THR A 91 20.17 0.21 9.23
CA THR A 91 19.50 -0.02 10.52
C THR A 91 19.20 -1.50 10.76
N VAL A 92 18.86 -2.25 9.70
CA VAL A 92 18.65 -3.70 9.79
C VAL A 92 19.96 -4.44 10.09
N GLU A 93 21.05 -4.07 9.41
CA GLU A 93 22.38 -4.65 9.65
C GLU A 93 22.87 -4.37 11.07
N GLU A 94 22.71 -3.12 11.55
CA GLU A 94 23.04 -2.71 12.90
C GLU A 94 22.24 -3.51 13.94
N PHE A 95 20.93 -3.69 13.72
CA PHE A 95 20.08 -4.50 14.58
C PHE A 95 20.59 -5.94 14.71
N PHE A 96 20.86 -6.61 13.58
CA PHE A 96 21.33 -8.01 13.61
C PHE A 96 22.75 -8.16 14.16
N THR A 97 23.60 -7.16 13.97
CA THR A 97 24.94 -7.10 14.60
C THR A 97 24.81 -7.03 16.11
N ASN A 98 23.99 -6.09 16.61
CA ASN A 98 23.74 -5.95 18.05
C ASN A 98 23.10 -7.21 18.65
N LEU A 99 22.13 -7.81 17.95
CA LEU A 99 21.49 -9.05 18.38
C LEU A 99 22.51 -10.18 18.51
N LYS A 100 23.38 -10.35 17.51
CA LYS A 100 24.46 -11.35 17.52
C LYS A 100 25.38 -11.15 18.73
N ASP A 101 25.82 -9.93 18.98
CA ASP A 101 26.74 -9.62 20.09
C ASP A 101 26.12 -9.91 21.46
N VAL A 102 24.84 -9.57 21.64
CA VAL A 102 24.08 -9.89 22.86
C VAL A 102 23.93 -11.40 23.01
N CYS A 103 23.55 -12.11 21.94
CA CYS A 103 23.42 -13.57 21.99
C CYS A 103 24.75 -14.26 22.34
N LEU A 104 25.87 -13.81 21.78
CA LEU A 104 27.20 -14.34 22.09
C LEU A 104 27.60 -14.07 23.54
N ARG A 105 27.38 -12.84 24.03
CA ARG A 105 27.72 -12.43 25.40
C ARG A 105 26.97 -13.26 26.45
N HIS A 106 25.67 -13.48 26.22
CA HIS A 106 24.79 -14.17 27.18
C HIS A 106 24.63 -15.66 26.89
N LYS A 107 25.31 -16.18 25.86
CA LYS A 107 25.21 -17.58 25.40
C LYS A 107 23.75 -18.00 25.19
N CYS A 108 22.96 -17.10 24.61
CA CYS A 108 21.54 -17.33 24.35
C CYS A 108 21.40 -18.63 23.54
N GLN A 109 20.69 -19.59 24.12
CA GLN A 109 20.35 -20.82 23.42
C GLN A 109 19.05 -20.61 22.64
N PRO A 110 18.83 -21.33 21.52
CA PRO A 110 17.61 -21.18 20.73
C PRO A 110 16.32 -21.31 21.56
N GLN A 111 16.30 -22.21 22.54
CA GLN A 111 15.16 -22.41 23.46
C GLN A 111 14.86 -21.21 24.37
N ASN A 112 15.74 -20.22 24.44
CA ASN A 112 15.59 -19.02 25.27
C ASN A 112 15.24 -17.77 24.45
N ILE A 113 14.98 -17.91 23.15
CA ILE A 113 14.61 -16.81 22.26
C ILE A 113 13.11 -16.89 22.01
N TYR A 114 12.39 -15.85 22.43
CA TYR A 114 10.95 -15.75 22.30
C TYR A 114 10.61 -14.58 21.37
N ASN A 115 9.72 -14.81 20.40
CA ASN A 115 9.09 -13.71 19.69
C ASN A 115 7.96 -13.17 20.58
N VAL A 116 8.01 -11.88 20.91
CA VAL A 116 7.05 -11.22 21.82
C VAL A 116 6.17 -10.22 21.06
N ASP A 117 6.28 -10.16 19.73
CA ASP A 117 5.57 -9.19 18.88
C ASP A 117 4.02 -9.26 18.96
N GLU A 118 3.46 -10.45 19.19
CA GLU A 118 2.01 -10.65 19.37
C GLU A 118 1.55 -10.58 20.83
N THR A 119 2.47 -10.49 21.79
CA THR A 119 2.12 -10.40 23.20
C THR A 119 2.05 -8.92 23.54
N GLY A 120 0.85 -8.38 23.76
CA GLY A 120 0.55 -6.95 23.98
C GLY A 120 1.20 -6.29 25.21
N PHE A 121 2.42 -6.68 25.58
CA PHE A 121 3.28 -5.99 26.51
C PHE A 121 3.82 -4.73 25.84
N THR A 122 3.13 -3.63 26.12
CA THR A 122 3.60 -2.29 25.79
C THR A 122 4.94 -2.04 26.49
N THR A 123 6.00 -1.77 25.73
CA THR A 123 7.28 -1.28 26.28
C THR A 123 7.29 0.25 26.43
N VAL A 124 6.10 0.87 26.43
CA VAL A 124 5.80 2.28 26.74
C VAL A 124 4.59 2.35 27.64
#